data_AF-A0A1T4WNR2-F1
#
_entry.id   AF-A0A1T4WNR2-F1
#
_cell.length_a   1.000
_cell.length_b   1.000
_cell.length_c   1.000
_cell.angle_alpha   90.00
_cell.angle_beta   90.00
_cell.angle_gamma   90.00
#
_symmetry.space_group_name_H-M   'P 1'
#
loop_
_entity.id
_entity.type
_entity.pdbx_description
1 polymer ?
#
loop_
_entity_poly.entity_id
_entity_poly.type
_entity_poly.pdbx_seq_one_letter_code
_entity_poly.pdbx_strand_id
1 'polypeptide(L)'
;MLSEFGLRCIFFKRIRDKGLFWSYAPDITYDESKDNLLCETVLKYGDIDEIRVILEMYGESKVREVWERDVKSDARFKRLNYFIARVFFHLDVEASDFENLQHERLAKFRLLAG
;
A
#
# COMPACT_ATOMS: atom_id res chain seq x y z
N MET A 1 -3.08 2.51 -28.32
CA MET A 1 -2.60 2.92 -26.99
C MET A 1 -3.73 2.64 -26.01
N LEU A 2 -3.52 1.81 -24.98
CA LEU A 2 -4.55 1.58 -23.95
C LEU A 2 -4.71 2.86 -23.12
N SER A 3 -5.94 3.20 -22.72
CA SER A 3 -6.17 4.31 -21.79
C SER A 3 -5.59 3.98 -20.40
N GLU A 4 -5.29 5.01 -19.60
CA GLU A 4 -4.82 4.82 -18.22
C GLU A 4 -5.78 3.94 -17.41
N PHE A 5 -7.09 4.18 -17.55
CA PHE A 5 -8.13 3.33 -16.96
C PHE A 5 -8.01 1.87 -17.38
N GLY A 6 -7.74 1.60 -18.66
CA GLY A 6 -7.54 0.24 -19.18
C GLY A 6 -6.33 -0.46 -18.57
N LEU A 7 -5.22 0.27 -18.38
CA LEU A 7 -4.02 -0.27 -17.72
C LEU A 7 -4.30 -0.61 -16.25
N ARG A 8 -5.01 0.26 -15.53
CA ARG A 8 -5.38 0.04 -14.12
C ARG A 8 -6.32 -1.16 -13.97
N CYS A 9 -7.30 -1.34 -14.86
CA CYS A 9 -8.15 -2.53 -14.92
C CYS A 9 -7.33 -3.83 -15.05
N ILE A 10 -6.37 -3.85 -16.00
CA ILE A 10 -5.53 -5.02 -16.26
C ILE A 10 -4.64 -5.32 -15.05
N PHE A 11 -4.02 -4.29 -14.48
CA PHE A 11 -3.15 -4.45 -13.33
C PHE A 11 -3.94 -4.91 -12.10
N PHE A 12 -5.09 -4.32 -11.80
CA PHE A 12 -5.96 -4.74 -10.70
C PHE A 12 -6.34 -6.22 -10.82
N LYS A 13 -6.73 -6.64 -12.03
CA LYS A 13 -7.02 -8.05 -12.33
C LYS A 13 -5.81 -8.94 -12.03
N ARG A 14 -4.61 -8.53 -12.45
CA ARG A 14 -3.36 -9.27 -12.18
C ARG A 14 -3.08 -9.40 -10.68
N ILE A 15 -3.19 -8.32 -9.91
CA ILE A 15 -3.01 -8.31 -8.45
C ILE A 15 -4.02 -9.24 -7.75
N ARG A 16 -5.26 -9.24 -8.23
CA ARG A 16 -6.32 -10.15 -7.77
C ARG A 16 -6.02 -11.61 -8.10
N ASP A 17 -5.63 -11.90 -9.33
CA ASP A 17 -5.35 -13.26 -9.78
C ASP A 17 -4.09 -13.84 -9.09
N LYS A 18 -3.17 -12.97 -8.61
CA LYS A 18 -2.07 -13.33 -7.71
C LYS A 18 -2.50 -13.60 -6.25
N GLY A 19 -3.74 -13.32 -5.89
CA GLY A 19 -4.27 -13.54 -4.54
C GLY A 19 -3.85 -12.51 -3.50
N LEU A 20 -3.38 -11.31 -3.92
CA LEU A 20 -2.90 -10.29 -2.97
C LEU A 20 -4.05 -9.60 -2.20
N PHE A 21 -5.27 -9.62 -2.74
CA PHE A 21 -6.48 -9.14 -2.08
C PHE A 21 -7.01 -10.19 -1.08
N TRP A 22 -6.36 -10.30 0.08
CA TRP A 22 -6.49 -11.34 1.13
C TRP A 22 -7.86 -11.53 1.84
N SER A 23 -8.99 -11.21 1.21
CA SER A 23 -10.35 -11.60 1.66
C SER A 23 -11.47 -11.02 0.78
N TYR A 24 -11.14 -10.38 -0.34
CA TYR A 24 -12.15 -9.65 -1.10
C TYR A 24 -13.02 -10.60 -1.92
N ALA A 25 -14.25 -10.15 -2.19
CA ALA A 25 -15.20 -10.85 -3.03
C ALA A 25 -14.47 -11.29 -4.33
N PRO A 26 -14.48 -12.59 -4.69
CA PRO A 26 -13.68 -13.11 -5.80
C PRO A 26 -14.03 -12.47 -7.16
N ASP A 27 -15.21 -11.87 -7.23
CA ASP A 27 -15.77 -11.11 -8.35
C ASP A 27 -15.49 -9.61 -8.28
N ILE A 28 -14.65 -9.13 -7.35
CA ILE A 28 -14.29 -7.72 -7.24
C ILE A 28 -13.74 -7.20 -8.58
N THR A 29 -14.37 -6.13 -9.06
CA THR A 29 -13.98 -5.41 -10.27
C THR A 29 -13.30 -4.11 -9.92
N TYR A 30 -12.43 -3.65 -10.82
CA TYR A 30 -11.79 -2.36 -10.71
C TYR A 30 -12.77 -1.23 -11.04
N ASP A 31 -12.69 -0.17 -10.25
CA ASP A 31 -13.15 1.18 -10.57
C ASP A 31 -12.23 2.17 -9.84
N GLU A 32 -12.28 3.45 -10.22
CA GLU A 32 -11.36 4.48 -9.69
C GLU A 32 -11.48 4.71 -8.18
N SER A 33 -12.62 4.38 -7.54
CA SER A 33 -12.73 4.44 -6.07
C SER A 33 -11.80 3.45 -5.36
N LYS A 34 -11.28 2.46 -6.09
CA LYS A 34 -10.35 1.43 -5.58
C LYS A 34 -8.87 1.80 -5.78
N ASP A 35 -8.55 2.99 -6.28
CA ASP A 35 -7.17 3.44 -6.48
C ASP A 35 -6.34 3.35 -5.18
N ASN A 36 -6.89 3.85 -4.07
CA ASN A 36 -6.22 3.80 -2.76
C ASN A 36 -6.05 2.34 -2.29
N LEU A 37 -7.08 1.51 -2.45
CA LEU A 37 -7.05 0.09 -2.08
C LEU A 37 -5.98 -0.68 -2.86
N LEU A 38 -5.88 -0.42 -4.16
CA LEU A 38 -4.88 -1.04 -5.03
C LEU A 38 -3.46 -0.61 -4.62
N CYS A 39 -3.24 0.68 -4.39
CA CYS A 39 -1.96 1.21 -3.91
C CYS A 39 -1.58 0.58 -2.57
N GLU A 40 -2.49 0.59 -1.59
CA GLU A 40 -2.28 0.01 -0.26
C GLU A 40 -1.94 -1.48 -0.34
N THR A 41 -2.67 -2.24 -1.16
CA THR A 41 -2.47 -3.69 -1.33
C THR A 41 -1.09 -4.00 -1.91
N VAL A 42 -0.69 -3.27 -2.96
CA VAL A 42 0.62 -3.44 -3.58
C VAL A 42 1.74 -3.01 -2.63
N LEU A 43 1.58 -1.91 -1.90
CA LEU A 43 2.57 -1.48 -0.91
C LEU A 43 2.75 -2.50 0.23
N LYS A 44 1.70 -3.24 0.62
CA LYS A 44 1.76 -4.24 1.69
C LYS A 44 2.28 -5.60 1.24
N TYR A 45 1.91 -6.03 0.04
CA TYR A 45 2.06 -7.43 -0.38
C TYR A 45 2.65 -7.62 -1.77
N GLY A 46 2.80 -6.55 -2.55
CA GLY A 46 3.38 -6.62 -3.89
C GLY A 46 4.89 -6.74 -3.89
N ASP A 47 5.44 -7.11 -5.04
CA ASP A 47 6.87 -7.11 -5.30
C ASP A 47 7.39 -5.73 -5.76
N ILE A 48 8.71 -5.61 -5.94
CA ILE A 48 9.36 -4.35 -6.36
C ILE A 48 8.82 -3.84 -7.71
N ASP A 49 8.56 -4.76 -8.65
CA ASP A 49 8.10 -4.38 -9.98
C ASP A 49 6.64 -3.89 -9.94
N GLU A 50 5.82 -4.45 -9.06
CA GLU A 50 4.46 -3.95 -8.82
C GLU A 50 4.43 -2.59 -8.16
N ILE A 51 5.34 -2.33 -7.21
CA ILE A 51 5.48 -1.01 -6.60
C ILE A 51 5.89 0.03 -7.66
N ARG A 52 6.83 -0.31 -8.55
CA ARG A 52 7.19 0.56 -9.69
C ARG A 52 6.00 0.85 -10.59
N VAL A 53 5.18 -0.16 -10.89
CA VAL A 53 4.00 0.02 -11.75
C VAL A 53 2.98 0.97 -11.10
N ILE A 54 2.69 0.88 -9.80
CA ILE A 54 1.77 1.84 -9.16
C ILE A 54 2.37 3.26 -9.10
N LEU A 55 3.69 3.39 -8.96
CA LEU A 55 4.36 4.70 -9.01
C LEU A 55 4.28 5.32 -10.40
N GLU A 56 4.42 4.53 -11.46
CA GLU A 56 4.24 4.98 -12.85
C GLU A 56 2.78 5.35 -13.16
N MET A 57 1.80 4.57 -12.67
CA MET A 57 0.38 4.78 -12.96
C MET A 57 -0.27 5.94 -12.19
N TYR A 58 0.17 6.18 -10.95
CA TYR A 58 -0.47 7.15 -10.04
C TYR A 58 0.44 8.32 -9.66
N GLY A 59 1.73 8.21 -9.93
CA GLY A 59 2.74 9.17 -9.47
C GLY A 59 3.11 8.99 -8.01
N GLU A 60 4.33 9.39 -7.67
CA GLU A 60 4.89 9.26 -6.32
C GLU A 60 4.02 9.98 -5.27
N SER A 61 3.52 11.18 -5.56
CA SER A 61 2.71 11.98 -4.63
C SER A 61 1.48 11.20 -4.13
N LYS A 62 0.74 10.57 -5.04
CA LYS A 62 -0.47 9.81 -4.69
C LYS A 62 -0.14 8.54 -3.91
N VAL A 63 0.87 7.80 -4.35
CA VAL A 63 1.29 6.55 -3.70
C VAL A 63 1.83 6.83 -2.29
N ARG A 64 2.57 7.93 -2.13
CA ARG A 64 3.09 8.38 -0.84
C ARG A 64 1.98 8.80 0.12
N GLU A 65 0.95 9.52 -0.36
CA GLU A 65 -0.23 9.87 0.44
C GLU A 65 -0.89 8.61 1.04
N VAL A 66 -1.10 7.58 0.21
CA VAL A 66 -1.66 6.28 0.64
C VAL A 66 -0.72 5.58 1.62
N TRP A 67 0.59 5.58 1.36
CA TRP A 67 1.56 4.99 2.27
C TRP A 67 1.53 5.66 3.66
N GLU A 68 1.61 6.98 3.72
CA GLU A 68 1.63 7.74 4.98
C GLU A 68 0.35 7.53 5.79
N ARG A 69 -0.82 7.48 5.12
CA ARG A 69 -2.12 7.30 5.76
C ARG A 69 -2.40 5.85 6.19
N ASP A 70 -2.20 4.88 5.31
CA ASP A 70 -2.79 3.54 5.43
C ASP A 70 -1.78 2.41 5.71
N VAL A 71 -0.48 2.67 5.51
CA VAL A 71 0.58 1.63 5.59
C VAL A 71 1.65 1.95 6.65
N LYS A 72 2.12 3.21 6.70
CA LYS A 72 3.24 3.66 7.54
C LYS A 72 3.00 3.39 9.02
N SER A 73 1.78 3.56 9.49
CA SER A 73 1.38 3.41 10.90
C SER A 73 1.12 1.96 11.32
N ASP A 74 1.17 0.97 10.41
CA ASP A 74 0.92 -0.42 10.76
C ASP A 74 2.21 -1.10 11.29
N ALA A 75 2.19 -1.44 12.58
CA ALA A 75 3.33 -2.06 13.28
C ALA A 75 3.82 -3.37 12.66
N ARG A 76 2.99 -4.07 11.89
CA ARG A 76 3.36 -5.33 11.23
C ARG A 76 4.34 -5.10 10.08
N PHE A 77 4.35 -3.90 9.52
CA PHE A 77 5.08 -3.57 8.31
C PHE A 77 6.27 -2.62 8.57
N LYS A 78 6.83 -2.55 9.79
CA LYS A 78 7.95 -1.63 10.12
C LYS A 78 9.14 -1.72 9.17
N ARG A 79 9.63 -2.94 8.91
CA ARG A 79 10.76 -3.17 7.97
C ARG A 79 10.40 -2.80 6.54
N LEU A 80 9.18 -3.11 6.13
CA LEU A 80 8.64 -2.78 4.81
C LEU A 80 8.51 -1.25 4.65
N ASN A 81 8.03 -0.56 5.67
CA ASN A 81 7.90 0.90 5.68
C ASN A 81 9.26 1.61 5.59
N TYR A 82 10.27 1.10 6.31
CA TYR A 82 11.64 1.58 6.16
C TYR A 82 12.17 1.37 4.74
N PHE A 83 11.99 0.17 4.18
CA PHE A 83 12.39 -0.15 2.81
C PHE A 83 11.70 0.77 1.79
N ILE A 84 10.38 0.94 1.88
CA ILE A 84 9.60 1.80 0.98
C ILE A 84 10.08 3.25 1.07
N ALA A 85 10.24 3.77 2.29
CA ALA A 85 10.69 5.14 2.52
C ALA A 85 12.05 5.45 1.90
N ARG A 86 13.02 4.52 2.04
CA ARG A 86 14.38 4.71 1.51
C ARG A 86 14.45 4.49 0.01
N VAL A 87 13.84 3.42 -0.49
CA VAL A 87 14.05 2.94 -1.85
C VAL A 87 13.16 3.65 -2.86
N PHE A 88 11.89 3.88 -2.51
CA PHE A 88 10.92 4.45 -3.45
C PHE A 88 10.63 5.93 -3.21
N PHE A 89 10.71 6.41 -1.96
CA PHE A 89 10.46 7.82 -1.63
C PHE A 89 11.72 8.62 -1.30
N HIS A 90 12.89 7.98 -1.36
CA HIS A 90 14.20 8.62 -1.14
C HIS A 90 14.28 9.47 0.13
N LEU A 91 13.60 9.04 1.19
CA LEU A 91 13.57 9.75 2.46
C LEU A 91 14.83 9.49 3.26
N ASP A 92 15.28 10.51 3.98
CA ASP A 92 16.35 10.34 4.96
C ASP A 92 15.77 9.95 6.32
N VAL A 93 15.64 8.65 6.54
CA VAL A 93 15.03 8.03 7.73
C VAL A 93 15.83 6.83 8.17
N GLU A 94 15.73 6.50 9.45
CA GLU A 94 16.30 5.31 10.06
C GLU A 94 15.22 4.31 10.45
N ALA A 95 15.62 3.05 10.67
CA ALA A 95 14.67 2.00 11.09
C ALA A 95 13.94 2.37 12.39
N SER A 96 14.60 3.11 13.29
CA SER A 96 14.04 3.61 14.56
C SER A 96 12.87 4.55 14.38
N ASP A 97 12.77 5.26 13.25
CA ASP A 97 11.68 6.21 12.98
C ASP A 97 10.31 5.52 12.84
N PHE A 98 10.32 4.20 12.63
CA PHE A 98 9.12 3.36 12.51
C PHE A 98 8.80 2.58 13.79
N GLU A 99 9.61 2.68 14.84
CA GLU A 99 9.42 1.89 16.06
C GLU A 99 8.32 2.45 16.96
N ASN A 100 8.17 3.78 17.02
CA ASN A 100 7.35 4.52 17.98
C ASN A 100 6.15 5.25 17.34
N LEU A 101 5.76 4.89 16.12
CA LEU A 101 4.60 5.52 15.47
C LEU A 101 3.33 5.25 16.28
N GLN A 102 2.51 6.28 16.50
CA GLN A 102 1.23 6.10 17.19
C GLN A 102 0.34 5.17 16.37
N HIS A 103 0.12 4.00 16.93
CA HIS A 103 -0.63 2.94 16.30
C HIS A 103 -2.09 3.04 16.76
N GLU A 104 -2.97 3.62 15.93
CA GLU A 104 -4.41 3.76 16.27
C GLU A 104 -5.05 2.43 16.68
N ARG A 105 -4.66 1.33 16.04
CA ARG A 105 -5.15 -0.01 16.37
C ARG A 105 -4.60 -0.55 17.70
N LEU A 106 -3.33 -0.30 18.03
CA LEU A 106 -2.78 -0.69 19.33
C LEU A 106 -3.35 0.18 20.45
N ALA A 107 -3.63 1.46 20.19
CA ALA A 107 -4.37 2.31 21.12
C ALA A 107 -5.78 1.74 21.36
N LYS A 108 -6.51 1.36 20.30
CA LYS A 108 -7.80 0.66 20.40
C LYS A 108 -7.69 -0.66 21.16
N PHE A 109 -6.67 -1.48 20.88
CA PHE A 109 -6.47 -2.74 21.62
C PHE A 109 -6.11 -2.51 23.09
N ARG A 110 -5.31 -1.51 23.42
CA ARG A 110 -5.01 -1.15 24.82
C ARG A 110 -6.26 -0.71 25.57
N LEU A 111 -7.13 0.08 24.93
CA LEU A 111 -8.42 0.48 25.51
C LEU A 111 -9.37 -0.72 25.71
N LEU A 112 -9.29 -1.72 24.84
CA LEU A 112 -10.11 -2.93 24.90
C LEU A 112 -9.50 -4.03 25.78
N ALA A 113 -8.24 -3.91 26.21
CA ALA A 113 -7.52 -4.95 26.93
C ALA A 113 -7.79 -4.97 28.44
N GLY A 114 -8.43 -3.94 29.01
CA GLY A 114 -8.84 -3.88 30.43
C GLY A 114 -7.67 -3.78 31.40
#